data_AF-A0A9D1TUM1-F1
#
_entry.id   AF-A0A9D1TUM1-F1
#
_cell.length_a   1.000
_cell.length_b   1.000
_cell.length_c   1.000
_cell.angle_alpha   90.00
_cell.angle_beta   90.00
_cell.angle_gamma   90.00
#
_symmetry.space_group_name_H-M   'P 1'
#
loop_
_entity.id
_entity.type
_entity.pdbx_description
1 polymer ?
#
loop_
_entity_poly.entity_id
_entity_poly.type
_entity_poly.pdbx_seq_one_letter_code
_entity_poly.pdbx_strand_id
1 'polypeptide(L)' 'MIDDFKNTQTLNDKNDDGMRSEAGIEVPYGLREIQAVAVMEGCFPEKFGIPRQAGIAKSARGTIRLLAPFNHENYL' A
#
# COMPACT_ATOMS: atom_id res chain seq x y z
N MET A 1 -45.81 6.28 6.23
CA MET A 1 -44.86 6.49 5.13
C MET A 1 -44.04 7.72 5.49
N ILE A 2 -43.03 7.53 6.33
CA ILE A 2 -41.97 8.51 6.62
C ILE A 2 -40.72 7.65 6.62
N ASP A 3 -39.91 7.85 5.58
CA ASP A 3 -38.84 6.98 5.18
C ASP A 3 -37.60 7.18 6.09
N ASP A 4 -37.18 6.06 6.68
CA ASP A 4 -35.82 5.52 6.75
C ASP A 4 -34.62 6.49 6.79
N PHE A 5 -34.08 6.63 7.99
CA PHE A 5 -32.74 6.15 8.36
C PHE A 5 -31.66 6.13 7.26
N LYS A 6 -30.68 7.04 7.38
CA LYS A 6 -29.24 7.01 6.99
C LYS A 6 -28.81 8.45 6.68
N ASN A 7 -27.69 9.02 7.08
CA ASN A 7 -26.44 8.52 7.64
C ASN A 7 -25.73 9.76 8.19
N THR A 8 -25.60 9.89 9.51
CA THR A 8 -24.69 10.85 10.14
C THR A 8 -23.30 10.23 10.22
N GLN A 9 -22.27 11.08 10.14
CA GLN A 9 -20.83 10.82 10.26
C GLN A 9 -20.11 10.62 8.90
N THR A 10 -19.02 11.31 8.57
CA THR A 10 -18.12 12.16 9.37
C THR A 10 -17.33 13.10 8.45
N LEU A 11 -16.88 14.19 9.04
CA LEU A 11 -16.09 15.27 8.47
C LEU A 11 -14.86 14.74 7.70
N ASN A 12 -14.63 15.33 6.53
CA ASN A 12 -13.40 15.19 5.76
C ASN A 12 -12.23 15.74 6.59
N ASP A 13 -11.43 14.85 7.16
CA ASP A 13 -10.13 15.22 7.73
C ASP A 13 -9.23 15.70 6.59
N LYS A 14 -8.98 17.01 6.60
CA LYS A 14 -7.99 17.65 5.75
C LYS A 14 -6.60 17.17 6.14
N ASN A 15 -5.89 16.53 5.21
CA ASN A 15 -4.43 16.45 5.26
C ASN A 15 -3.88 17.14 4.01
N ASP A 16 -3.55 18.41 4.21
CA ASP A 16 -2.87 19.31 3.28
C ASP A 16 -1.37 19.00 3.26
N ASP A 17 -0.93 18.01 2.49
CA ASP A 17 0.49 17.79 2.22
C ASP A 17 0.77 17.94 0.72
N GLY A 18 0.88 19.20 0.29
CA GLY A 18 1.15 19.58 -1.10
C GLY A 18 2.52 19.07 -1.59
N MET A 19 2.50 18.09 -2.50
CA MET A 19 3.67 17.71 -3.29
C MET A 19 3.77 18.60 -4.53
N ARG A 20 4.73 19.53 -4.50
CA ARG A 20 5.04 20.48 -5.58
C ARG A 20 5.61 19.75 -6.79
N SER A 21 4.87 19.68 -7.89
CA SER A 21 5.37 19.27 -9.22
C SER A 21 5.40 20.49 -10.15
N GLU A 22 6.51 20.70 -10.86
CA GLU A 22 6.81 21.93 -11.62
C GLU A 22 6.02 22.12 -12.93
N ALA A 23 4.93 21.38 -13.12
CA ALA A 23 3.96 21.65 -14.17
C ALA A 23 2.57 21.50 -13.53
N GLY A 24 1.80 22.58 -13.49
CA GLY A 24 0.51 22.71 -12.79
C GLY A 24 -0.63 21.86 -13.38
N ILE A 25 -0.43 20.55 -13.45
CA ILE A 25 -1.46 19.56 -13.73
C ILE A 25 -1.78 18.87 -12.40
N GLU A 26 -2.88 19.28 -11.77
CA GLU A 26 -3.44 18.59 -10.60
C GLU A 26 -3.88 17.18 -11.02
N VAL A 27 -3.02 16.19 -10.83
CA VAL A 27 -3.41 14.79 -10.98
C VAL A 27 -4.15 14.36 -9.69
N PRO A 28 -5.44 14.01 -9.75
CA PRO A 28 -6.16 13.55 -8.56
C PRO A 28 -5.46 12.30 -8.01
N TYR A 29 -5.30 12.24 -6.68
CA TYR A 29 -4.61 11.16 -5.97
C TYR A 29 -5.16 9.74 -6.27
N GLY A 30 -6.34 9.64 -6.90
CA GLY A 30 -6.99 8.37 -7.26
C GLY A 30 -6.69 7.82 -8.67
N LEU A 31 -5.89 8.49 -9.51
CA LEU A 31 -5.62 8.03 -10.89
C LEU A 31 -4.29 7.30 -11.09
N ARG A 32 -3.53 7.03 -10.02
CA ARG A 32 -2.28 6.26 -10.14
C ARG A 32 -2.59 4.77 -9.97
N GLU A 33 -2.45 4.02 -11.05
CA GLU A 33 -2.48 2.57 -11.00
C GLU A 33 -1.19 2.04 -10.37
N ILE A 34 -1.31 1.23 -9.31
CA ILE A 34 -0.17 0.56 -8.68
C ILE A 34 -0.07 -0.84 -9.28
N GLN A 35 1.01 -1.10 -10.00
CA GLN A 35 1.32 -2.43 -10.53
C GLN A 35 2.22 -3.20 -9.56
N ALA A 36 1.84 -4.44 -9.24
CA ALA A 36 2.67 -5.33 -8.43
C ALA A 36 3.92 -5.78 -9.23
N VAL A 37 5.10 -5.50 -8.68
CA VAL A 37 6.39 -5.83 -9.33
C VAL A 37 7.01 -7.13 -8.80
N ALA A 38 6.56 -7.60 -7.64
CA ALA A 38 7.12 -8.75 -6.95
C ALA A 38 6.13 -9.39 -5.99
N VAL A 39 6.42 -10.64 -5.61
CA VAL A 39 5.73 -11.37 -4.54
C VAL A 39 6.73 -11.64 -3.41
N MET A 40 6.30 -11.42 -2.17
CA MET A 40 7.07 -11.76 -0.97
C MET A 40 6.59 -13.11 -0.42
N GLU A 41 7.51 -14.07 -0.35
CA GLU A 41 7.31 -15.37 0.26
C GLU A 41 7.95 -15.34 1.66
N GLY A 42 7.14 -15.36 2.71
CA GLY A 42 7.60 -15.20 4.09
C GLY A 42 7.32 -16.42 4.97
N CYS A 43 7.84 -16.38 6.21
CA CYS A 43 7.64 -17.43 7.21
C CYS A 43 6.35 -17.31 8.03
N PHE A 44 5.45 -16.37 7.68
CA PHE A 44 4.20 -16.12 8.41
C PHE A 44 3.00 -16.41 7.50
N PRO A 45 2.29 -17.55 7.69
CA PRO A 45 1.18 -17.94 6.83
C PRO A 45 -0.09 -17.11 7.08
N GLU A 46 -0.21 -16.45 8.23
CA GLU A 46 -1.37 -15.66 8.62
C GLU A 46 -0.98 -14.37 9.37
N LYS A 47 -1.93 -13.44 9.50
CA LYS A 47 -1.68 -12.11 10.07
C LYS A 47 -1.34 -12.14 11.57
N PHE A 48 -1.98 -13.02 12.35
CA PHE A 48 -1.82 -13.06 13.81
C PHE A 48 -0.44 -13.57 14.26
N GLY A 49 0.30 -14.26 13.38
CA GLY A 49 1.67 -14.72 13.65
C GLY A 49 2.75 -13.66 13.39
N ILE A 50 2.41 -12.52 12.79
CA ILE A 50 3.39 -11.50 12.40
C ILE A 50 3.72 -10.64 13.63
N PRO A 51 5.02 -10.47 13.98
CA PRO A 51 5.40 -9.64 15.12
C PRO A 51 5.02 -8.17 14.88
N ARG A 52 4.54 -7.49 15.93
CA ARG A 52 4.21 -6.05 15.86
C ARG A 52 5.40 -5.18 15.44
N GLN A 53 6.62 -5.63 15.72
CA GLN A 53 7.86 -5.01 15.28
C GLN A 53 8.74 -6.07 14.62
N ALA A 54 8.98 -5.92 13.31
CA ALA A 54 9.78 -6.88 12.55
C ALA A 54 11.19 -7.08 13.11
N GLY A 55 11.81 -6.03 13.68
CA GLY A 55 13.17 -6.07 14.22
C GLY A 55 13.38 -7.01 15.41
N ILE A 56 12.30 -7.48 16.06
CA ILE A 56 12.37 -8.43 17.18
C ILE A 56 12.63 -9.86 16.69
N ALA A 57 12.02 -10.25 15.57
CA ALA A 57 12.13 -11.59 15.01
C ALA A 57 13.29 -11.69 14.01
N LYS A 58 14.53 -11.55 14.49
CA LYS A 58 15.75 -11.57 13.63
C LYS A 58 15.95 -12.87 12.85
N SER A 59 15.35 -13.97 13.31
CA SER A 59 15.36 -15.26 12.64
C SER A 59 14.34 -15.36 11.50
N ALA A 60 13.36 -14.46 11.43
CA ALA A 60 12.39 -14.43 10.35
C ALA A 60 13.09 -14.11 9.03
N ARG A 61 12.92 -15.01 8.05
CA ARG A 61 13.47 -14.87 6.70
C ARG A 61 12.33 -14.97 5.69
N GLY A 62 12.51 -14.29 4.57
CA GLY A 62 11.61 -14.36 3.43
C GLY A 62 12.39 -14.11 2.15
N THR A 63 11.80 -14.52 1.05
CA THR A 63 12.34 -14.37 -0.29
C THR A 63 11.43 -13.45 -1.09
N ILE A 64 12.01 -12.51 -1.82
CA ILE A 64 11.28 -11.67 -2.77
C ILE A 64 11.50 -12.27 -4.15
N ARG A 65 10.41 -12.57 -4.85
CA ARG A 65 10.43 -13.03 -6.24
C ARG A 65 9.87 -11.94 -7.14
N LEU A 66 10.75 -11.33 -7.92
CA LEU A 66 10.38 -10.34 -8.93
C LEU A 66 9.52 -10.99 -10.02
N LEU A 67 8.51 -10.27 -10.49
CA LEU A 67 7.63 -10.68 -11.58
C LEU A 67 8.12 -10.08 -12.90
N ALA A 68 7.85 -10.74 -14.01
CA ALA A 68 8.09 -10.14 -15.33
C ALA A 68 7.23 -8.88 -15.51
N PRO A 69 7.74 -7.83 -16.18
CA PRO A 69 9.06 -7.70 -16.81
C PRO A 69 10.18 -7.19 -15.86
N PHE A 70 9.93 -7.08 -14.57
CA PHE A 70 10.85 -6.47 -13.60
C PHE A 70 11.97 -7.42 -13.13
N ASN A 71 11.95 -8.68 -13.54
CA ASN A 71 12.88 -9.73 -13.11
C ASN A 71 14.14 -9.87 -14.00
N HIS A 72 14.57 -8.80 -14.68
CA HIS A 72 15.81 -8.81 -15.47
C HIS A 72 17.04 -8.55 -14.59
N GLU A 73 18.14 -9.26 -14.89
CA GLU A 73 19.43 -9.15 -14.18
C GLU A 73 20.02 -7.74 -14.21
N ASN A 74 19.73 -6.95 -15.24
CA ASN A 74 20.22 -5.57 -15.37
C ASN A 74 19.65 -4.59 -14.34
N TYR A 75 18.63 -4.99 -13.58
CA TYR A 75 18.01 -4.16 -12.54
C TYR A 75 18.38 -4.58 -11.11
N LEU A 76 19.27 -5.57 -10.95
CA LEU A 76 19.75 -6.10 -9.66
C LEU A 76 21.19 -5.66 -9.37
#